data_AF-A0A963Y0M9-F1
#
_entry.id   AF-A0A963Y0M9-F1
#
_cell.length_a   1.000
_cell.length_b   1.000
_cell.length_c   1.000
_cell.angle_alpha   90.00
_cell.angle_beta   90.00
_cell.angle_gamma   90.00
#
_symmetry.space_group_name_H-M   'P 1'
#
loop_
_entity.id
_entity.type
_entity.pdbx_description
1 polymer ?
#
loop_
_entity_poly.entity_id
_entity_poly.type
_entity_poly.pdbx_seq_one_letter_code
_entity_poly.pdbx_strand_id
1 'polypeptide(L)' 'MDILEKIRRYKLAEIAAAKAAMPVAALEDAARAADPVRGFHAALKAAQAVGYGLIAEIKK' A
#
# COMPACT_ATOMS: atom_id res chain seq x y z
N MET A 1 17.39 -19.01 -8.17
CA MET A 1 17.13 -17.75 -7.44
C MET A 1 15.64 -17.67 -7.21
N ASP A 2 15.21 -17.52 -5.96
CA ASP A 2 13.81 -17.40 -5.56
C ASP A 2 13.17 -16.15 -6.20
N ILE A 3 11.92 -16.26 -6.63
CA ILE A 3 11.15 -15.15 -7.21
C ILE A 3 10.98 -14.01 -6.18
N LEU A 4 10.83 -14.33 -4.90
CA LEU A 4 10.73 -13.31 -3.85
C LEU A 4 12.03 -12.51 -3.72
N GLU A 5 13.18 -13.17 -3.84
CA GLU A 5 14.49 -12.50 -3.80
C GLU A 5 14.70 -11.58 -5.01
N LYS A 6 14.24 -12.01 -6.20
CA LYS A 6 14.22 -11.15 -7.40
C LYS A 6 13.35 -9.91 -7.14
N ILE A 7 12.15 -10.08 -6.57
CA ILE A 7 11.22 -8.99 -6.25
C ILE A 7 11.83 -7.99 -5.28
N ARG A 8 12.39 -8.49 -4.18
CA ARG A 8 13.06 -7.66 -3.19
C ARG A 8 14.16 -6.80 -3.81
N ARG A 9 15.03 -7.39 -4.62
CA ARG A 9 16.17 -6.68 -5.22
C ARG A 9 15.75 -5.48 -6.05
N TYR A 10 14.77 -5.64 -6.94
CA TYR A 10 14.34 -4.50 -7.76
C TYR A 10 13.50 -3.49 -6.96
N LYS A 11 12.71 -3.91 -5.96
CA LYS A 11 12.02 -2.97 -5.06
C LYS A 11 12.99 -2.08 -4.27
N LEU A 12 14.14 -2.60 -3.83
CA LEU A 12 15.13 -1.79 -3.12
C LEU A 12 15.70 -0.67 -4.01
N ALA A 13 15.96 -0.97 -5.28
CA ALA A 13 16.41 0.03 -6.25
C ALA A 13 15.32 1.11 -6.49
N GLU A 14 14.06 0.70 -6.61
CA GLU A 14 12.94 1.64 -6.75
C GLU A 14 12.75 2.52 -5.51
N ILE A 15 12.88 1.97 -4.30
CA ILE A 15 12.80 2.75 -3.06
C ILE A 15 13.90 3.81 -3.01
N ALA A 16 15.13 3.46 -3.38
CA ALA A 16 16.24 4.40 -3.43
C ALA A 16 15.97 5.54 -4.41
N ALA A 17 15.50 5.21 -5.62
CA ALA A 17 15.12 6.22 -6.63
C ALA A 17 13.96 7.10 -6.15
N ALA A 18 12.92 6.51 -5.55
CA ALA A 18 11.77 7.23 -5.04
C ALA A 18 12.14 8.19 -3.89
N LYS A 19 13.01 7.78 -2.97
CA LYS A 19 13.51 8.65 -1.88
C LYS A 19 14.37 9.80 -2.38
N ALA A 20 15.12 9.59 -3.47
CA ALA A 20 15.89 10.65 -4.11
C ALA A 20 14.99 11.68 -4.81
N ALA A 21 13.89 11.21 -5.43
CA ALA A 21 12.91 12.07 -6.09
C ALA A 21 11.97 12.80 -5.11
N MET A 22 11.58 12.12 -4.02
CA MET A 22 10.70 12.65 -2.99
C MET A 22 11.29 12.31 -1.61
N PRO A 23 11.95 13.28 -0.94
CA PRO A 23 12.46 13.07 0.40
C PRO A 23 11.38 12.64 1.38
N VAL A 24 11.74 11.83 2.37
CA VAL A 24 10.79 11.25 3.34
C VAL A 24 9.96 12.32 4.05
N ALA A 25 10.54 13.47 4.39
CA ALA A 25 9.80 14.58 5.01
C ALA A 25 8.64 15.08 4.12
N ALA A 26 8.88 15.24 2.81
CA ALA A 26 7.83 15.64 1.88
C ALA A 26 6.75 14.55 1.73
N LEU A 27 7.13 13.27 1.78
CA LEU A 27 6.19 12.15 1.79
C LEU A 27 5.32 12.16 3.04
N GLU A 28 5.88 12.46 4.20
CA GLU A 28 5.13 12.61 5.44
C GLU A 28 4.16 13.79 5.40
N ASP A 29 4.57 14.93 4.86
CA ASP A 29 3.69 16.09 4.70
C ASP A 29 2.51 15.77 3.77
N ALA A 30 2.78 15.09 2.65
CA ALA A 30 1.73 14.61 1.75
C ALA A 30 0.79 13.62 2.46
N ALA A 31 1.33 12.72 3.29
CA ALA A 31 0.52 11.77 4.04
C ALA A 31 -0.36 12.45 5.10
N ARG A 32 0.12 13.52 5.76
CA ARG A 32 -0.67 14.32 6.71
C ARG A 32 -1.77 15.12 6.03
N ALA A 33 -1.55 15.58 4.79
CA ALA A 33 -2.51 16.34 4.00
C ALA A 33 -3.56 15.48 3.28
N ALA A 34 -3.38 14.15 3.24
CA ALA A 34 -4.30 13.24 2.58
C ALA A 34 -5.63 13.11 3.34
N ASP A 35 -6.68 12.69 2.61
CA ASP A 35 -7.97 12.40 3.20
C ASP A 35 -7.86 11.33 4.31
N PRO A 36 -8.78 11.35 5.29
CA PRO A 36 -8.84 10.32 6.31
C PRO A 36 -8.94 8.91 5.73
N VAL A 37 -8.35 7.95 6.45
CA VAL A 37 -8.46 6.53 6.09
C VAL A 37 -9.92 6.08 6.11
N ARG A 38 -10.31 5.29 5.12
CA ARG A 38 -11.71 4.84 4.95
C ARG A 38 -12.16 3.72 5.90
N GLY A 39 -11.26 3.18 6.73
CA GLY A 39 -11.59 2.11 7.68
C GLY A 39 -11.67 0.70 7.06
N PHE A 40 -10.62 0.27 6.38
CA PHE A 40 -10.54 -1.02 5.65
C PHE A 40 -11.03 -2.24 6.46
N HIS A 41 -10.55 -2.42 7.69
CA HIS A 41 -10.93 -3.54 8.55
C HIS A 41 -12.40 -3.48 8.99
N ALA A 42 -12.93 -2.28 9.28
CA ALA A 42 -14.32 -2.11 9.67
C ALA A 42 -15.27 -2.47 8.53
N ALA A 43 -14.93 -2.10 7.29
CA ALA A 43 -15.70 -2.45 6.11
C ALA A 43 -15.77 -3.98 5.89
N LEU A 44 -14.64 -4.68 6.04
CA LEU A 44 -14.61 -6.14 5.92
C LEU A 44 -15.46 -6.80 7.00
N LYS A 45 -15.35 -6.36 8.26
CA LYS A 45 -16.17 -6.88 9.36
C LYS A 45 -17.66 -6.64 9.15
N ALA A 46 -18.05 -5.47 8.68
CA ALA A 46 -19.45 -5.15 8.42
C ALA A 46 -20.02 -6.04 7.29
N ALA A 47 -19.27 -6.24 6.20
CA ALA A 47 -19.68 -7.13 5.12
C ALA A 47 -19.78 -8.60 5.55
N GLN A 48 -18.90 -9.04 6.45
CA GLN A 48 -18.93 -10.39 7.03
C GLN A 48 -20.20 -10.71 7.83
N ALA A 49 -20.98 -9.70 8.24
CA ALA A 49 -22.22 -9.92 8.99
C ALA A 49 -23.32 -10.60 8.14
N VAL A 50 -23.29 -10.41 6.82
CA VAL A 50 -24.32 -10.92 5.89
C VAL A 50 -23.73 -11.74 4.74
N GLY A 51 -22.40 -11.84 4.63
CA GLY A 51 -21.72 -12.53 3.53
C GLY A 51 -20.21 -12.55 3.69
N TYR A 52 -19.46 -12.46 2.58
CA TYR A 52 -18.00 -12.40 2.62
C TYR A 52 -17.49 -10.96 2.70
N GLY A 53 -16.50 -10.72 3.56
CA GLY A 53 -15.65 -9.53 3.49
C GLY A 53 -14.66 -9.67 2.33
N LEU A 54 -15.10 -9.32 1.14
CA LEU A 54 -14.31 -9.47 -0.09
C LEU A 54 -13.38 -8.27 -0.31
N ILE A 55 -12.09 -8.55 -0.51
CA ILE A 55 -11.12 -7.59 -1.07
C ILE A 55 -11.06 -7.86 -2.57
N ALA A 56 -11.76 -7.04 -3.36
CA ALA A 56 -11.73 -7.14 -4.81
C ALA A 56 -10.41 -6.55 -5.35
N GLU A 57 -9.51 -7.40 -5.83
CA GLU A 57 -8.23 -6.98 -6.40
C GLU A 57 -8.40 -6.47 -7.84
N ILE A 58 -7.89 -5.27 -8.12
CA ILE A 58 -7.76 -4.75 -9.48
C ILE A 58 -6.32 -5.03 -9.95
N LYS A 59 -6.15 -6.04 -10.82
CA LYS A 59 -4.85 -6.48 -11.36
C LYS A 59 -4.87 -6.41 -12.89
N LYS A 60 -3.80 -5.89 -13.49
CA LYS A 60 -3.60 -5.81 -14.94
C LYS A 60 -3.30 -7.19 -15.53
#